data_AF-A0A2X3GN51-F1
#
_entry.id   AF-A0A2X3GN51-F1
#
_cell.length_a   1.000
_cell.length_b   1.000
_cell.length_c   1.000
_cell.angle_alpha   90.00
_cell.angle_beta   90.00
_cell.angle_gamma   90.00
#
_symmetry.space_group_name_H-M   'P 1'
#
loop_
_entity.id
_entity.type
_entity.pdbx_description
1 polymer ?
#
loop_
_entity_poly.entity_id
_entity_poly.type
_entity_poly.pdbx_seq_one_letter_code
_entity_poly.pdbx_strand_id
1 'polypeptide(L)' 'MVQRDYNFPESIVYGFGSGIGWMLAIVAMAGIREKMKYANVPAGLRGLGITFITTGLMALGFMSFSGVQL' A
#
# COMPACT_ATOMS: atom_id res chain seq x y z
N MET A 1 -11.51 5.46 17.24
CA MET A 1 -10.73 6.65 16.84
C MET A 1 -9.78 6.96 17.98
N VAL A 2 -8.50 6.61 17.84
CA VAL A 2 -7.47 7.02 18.82
C VAL A 2 -7.21 8.50 18.52
N GLN A 3 -7.72 9.40 19.36
CA GLN A 3 -7.28 10.79 19.31
C GLN A 3 -5.84 10.78 19.81
N ARG A 4 -4.90 10.98 18.89
CA ARG A 4 -3.53 11.28 19.24
C ARG A 4 -3.47 12.78 19.45
N ASP A 5 -3.11 13.21 20.66
CA ASP A 5 -2.90 14.61 21.01
C ASP A 5 -1.64 15.14 20.30
N TYR A 6 -1.70 15.27 18.98
CA TYR A 6 -0.64 15.85 18.18
C TYR A 6 -0.74 17.37 18.20
N ASN A 7 0.37 18.04 18.46
CA ASN A 7 0.47 19.47 18.26
C ASN A 7 0.41 19.83 16.76
N PHE A 8 0.16 21.10 16.43
CA PHE A 8 0.09 21.59 15.05
C PHE A 8 1.28 21.15 14.16
N PRO A 9 2.57 21.28 14.59
CA PRO A 9 3.69 20.80 13.80
C PRO A 9 3.77 19.27 13.67
N GLU A 10 3.40 18.52 14.71
CA GLU A 10 3.41 17.05 14.68
C GLU A 10 2.34 16.51 13.72
N SER A 11 1.18 17.19 13.65
CA SER A 11 0.10 16.86 12.71
C SER A 11 0.53 17.04 11.26
N ILE A 12 1.31 18.09 10.95
CA ILE A 12 1.85 18.32 9.60
C ILE A 12 2.81 17.20 9.20
N VAL A 13 3.76 16.86 10.08
CA VAL A 13 4.73 15.79 9.82
C VAL A 13 4.04 14.43 9.69
N TYR A 14 3.06 14.15 10.55
CA TYR A 14 2.26 12.92 10.47
C TYR A 14 1.44 12.83 9.17
N GLY A 15 0.79 13.93 8.77
CA GLY A 15 0.04 14.00 7.52
C GLY A 15 0.94 13.82 6.30
N PHE A 16 2.12 14.47 6.30
CA PHE A 16 3.08 14.35 5.21
C PHE A 16 3.68 12.94 5.12
N GLY A 17 4.10 12.37 6.25
CA GLY A 17 4.64 11.01 6.32
C GLY A 17 3.63 9.94 5.91
N SER A 18 2.38 10.05 6.37
CA SER A 18 1.30 9.14 5.95
C SER A 18 0.95 9.29 4.47
N GLY A 19 0.97 10.52 3.93
CA GLY A 19 0.79 10.78 2.51
C GLY A 19 1.89 10.14 1.64
N ILE A 20 3.16 10.25 2.04
CA ILE A 20 4.27 9.59 1.35
C ILE A 20 4.13 8.07 1.39
N GLY A 21 3.76 7.50 2.54
CA GLY A 21 3.54 6.06 2.66
C GLY A 21 2.44 5.57 1.70
N TRP A 22 1.35 6.32 1.58
CA TRP A 22 0.27 5.99 0.64
C TRP A 22 0.69 6.14 -0.82
N MET A 23 1.44 7.20 -1.16
CA MET A 23 2.01 7.37 -2.50
C MET A 23 2.88 6.18 -2.89
N LEU A 24 3.77 5.73 -2.00
CA LEU A 24 4.62 4.56 -2.23
C LEU A 24 3.81 3.30 -2.49
N ALA A 25 2.73 3.07 -1.73
CA ALA A 25 1.85 1.93 -1.92
C ALA A 25 1.19 1.92 -3.32
N ILE A 26 0.73 3.08 -3.81
CA ILE A 26 0.11 3.18 -5.14
C ILE A 26 1.11 3.01 -6.26
N VAL A 27 2.30 3.61 -6.15
CA VAL A 27 3.36 3.46 -7.15
C VAL A 27 3.79 1.99 -7.25
N ALA A 28 3.93 1.31 -6.11
CA ALA A 28 4.22 -0.13 -6.08
C ALA A 28 3.11 -0.94 -6.76
N MET A 29 1.84 -0.66 -6.47
CA MET A 29 0.69 -1.31 -7.13
C MET A 29 0.68 -1.06 -8.64
N ALA A 30 0.99 0.14 -9.09
CA ALA A 30 1.08 0.48 -10.51
C ALA A 30 2.17 -0.35 -11.21
N GLY A 31 3.36 -0.45 -10.63
CA GLY A 31 4.46 -1.27 -11.16
C GLY A 31 4.13 -2.76 -11.22
N ILE A 32 3.48 -3.30 -10.18
CA ILE A 32 3.01 -4.69 -10.16
C ILE A 32 2.00 -4.93 -11.30
N ARG A 33 1.04 -4.01 -11.48
CA ARG A 33 0.03 -4.11 -12.56
C ARG A 33 0.64 -4.05 -13.96
N GLU A 34 1.64 -3.19 -14.16
CA GLU A 34 2.32 -3.08 -15.43
C GLU A 34 3.09 -4.36 -15.77
N LYS A 35 3.82 -4.94 -14.80
CA LYS A 35 4.50 -6.22 -14.98
C LYS A 35 3.53 -7.36 -15.27
N MET A 36 2.37 -7.35 -14.64
CA MET A 36 1.35 -8.38 -14.78
C MET A 36 0.63 -8.36 -16.13
N LYS A 37 0.64 -7.23 -16.85
CA LYS A 37 0.14 -7.14 -18.23
C LYS A 37 0.90 -8.08 -19.18
N TYR A 38 2.17 -8.36 -18.88
CA TYR A 38 3.02 -9.28 -19.63
C TYR A 38 2.93 -10.74 -19.14
N ALA A 39 2.17 -11.01 -18.08
CA ALA A 39 2.00 -12.34 -17.51
C ALA A 39 0.76 -13.05 -18.10
N ASN A 40 0.83 -14.38 -18.21
CA ASN A 40 -0.30 -15.20 -18.64
C ASN A 40 -1.32 -15.38 -17.49
N VAL A 41 -2.15 -14.36 -17.27
CA VAL A 41 -3.24 -14.41 -16.28
C VAL A 41 -4.46 -15.17 -16.85
N PRO A 42 -5.06 -16.13 -16.12
CA PRO A 42 -6.29 -16.82 -16.53
C PRO A 42 -7.44 -15.83 -16.81
N ALA A 43 -8.23 -16.07 -17.86
CA ALA A 43 -9.22 -15.13 -18.35
C ALA A 43 -10.22 -14.65 -17.28
N GLY A 44 -10.68 -15.54 -16.39
CA GLY A 44 -11.61 -15.20 -15.31
C GLY A 44 -11.01 -14.39 -14.15
N LEU A 45 -9.69 -14.31 -14.04
CA LEU A 45 -8.99 -13.57 -12.98
C LEU A 45 -8.39 -12.24 -13.46
N ARG A 46 -8.46 -11.96 -14.77
CA ARG A 46 -7.94 -10.72 -15.34
C ARG A 46 -8.69 -9.50 -14.79
N GLY A 47 -7.95 -8.44 -14.51
CA GLY A 47 -8.51 -7.21 -13.97
C GLY A 47 -8.65 -7.27 -12.44
N LEU A 48 -9.89 -7.35 -11.93
CA LEU A 48 -10.17 -7.17 -10.51
C LEU A 48 -9.68 -8.33 -9.64
N GLY A 49 -9.91 -9.58 -10.06
CA GLY A 49 -9.58 -10.76 -9.27
C GLY A 49 -8.10 -10.83 -8.90
N ILE A 50 -7.22 -10.70 -9.90
CA ILE A 50 -5.78 -10.71 -9.64
C ILE A 50 -5.28 -9.47 -8.89
N THR A 51 -5.93 -8.31 -9.07
CA THR A 51 -5.58 -7.09 -8.33
C THR A 51 -5.80 -7.27 -6.83
N PHE A 52 -6.89 -7.93 -6.42
CA PHE A 52 -7.13 -8.25 -5.01
C PHE A 52 -6.08 -9.22 -4.44
N ILE A 53 -5.72 -10.26 -5.20
CA ILE A 53 -4.67 -11.21 -4.79
C ILE A 53 -3.34 -10.47 -4.61
N THR A 54 -2.95 -9.63 -5.56
CA THR A 54 -1.69 -8.87 -5.44
C THR A 54 -1.72 -7.84 -4.33
N THR A 55 -2.87 -7.20 -4.07
CA THR A 55 -3.02 -6.29 -2.93
C THR A 55 -2.85 -7.05 -1.61
N GLY A 56 -3.40 -8.26 -1.50
CA GLY A 56 -3.23 -9.11 -0.33
C GLY A 56 -1.77 -9.52 -0.10
N LEU A 57 -1.07 -9.92 -1.16
CA LEU A 57 0.37 -10.23 -1.09
C LEU A 57 1.21 -9.00 -0.73
N MET A 58 0.85 -7.83 -1.26
CA MET A 58 1.50 -6.56 -0.92
C MET A 58 1.26 -6.20 0.56
N ALA A 59 0.06 -6.43 1.09
CA ALA A 59 -0.25 -6.22 2.51
C ALA A 59 0.61 -7.10 3.43
N LEU A 60 0.89 -8.36 3.04
CA LEU A 60 1.82 -9.22 3.79
C LEU A 60 3.24 -8.65 3.82
N GLY A 61 3.71 -8.04 2.72
CA GLY A 61 4.99 -7.34 2.68
C GLY A 61 5.00 -6.09 3.59
N PHE A 62 3.93 -5.32 3.59
CA PHE A 62 3.80 -4.17 4.50
C PHE A 62 3.70 -4.58 5.98
N MET A 63 3.11 -5.75 6.28
CA MET A 63 3.07 -6.29 7.65
C MET A 63 4.47 -6.54 8.22
N SER A 64 5.51 -6.73 7.40
CA SER A 64 6.89 -6.82 7.89
C SER A 64 7.35 -5.54 8.61
N PHE A 65 6.75 -4.38 8.30
CA PHE A 65 7.03 -3.12 9.00
C PHE A 65 6.20 -2.94 10.27
N SER A 66 5.22 -3.80 10.56
CA SER A 66 4.36 -3.68 11.75
C SER A 66 5.09 -3.89 13.09
N GLY A 67 6.26 -4.55 13.07
CA GLY A 67 7.11 -4.75 14.24
C GLY A 67 8.02 -3.56 14.58
N VAL A 68 8.08 -2.54 13.71
CA VAL A 68 8.84 -1.32 13.98
C VAL A 68 8.03 -0.45 14.95
N GLN A 69 8.36 -0.53 16.23
CA GLN A 69 7.83 0.36 17.27
C GLN A 69 8.76 1.57 17.41
N LEU A 70 8.18 2.78 17.27
CA LEU A 70 8.78 4.08 17.55
C LEU A 70 8.22 4.59 18.89
#